data_AF-A0A7K9S4H1-F1
#
_entry.id   AF-A0A7K9S4H1-F1
#
_cell.length_a   1.000
_cell.length_b   1.000
_cell.length_c   1.000
_cell.angle_alpha   90.00
_cell.angle_beta   90.00
_cell.angle_gamma   90.00
#
_symmetry.space_group_name_H-M   'P 1'
#
loop_
_entity.id
_entity.type
_entity.pdbx_description
1 polymer ?
#
loop_
_entity_poly.entity_id
_entity_poly.type
_entity_poly.pdbx_seq_one_letter_code
_entity_poly.pdbx_strand_id
1 'polypeptide(L)'
;DPVPPLQVIRPEPCCVCGSRIRFGKTAIKCSQCQLLLHTKCREQCPTLCTPRPHHHAWPREGVLADFAPSTPPLVPTLVVQCVTEVETRGLTETGLYRVPGAEQQVREWKRKLLRAGGVLPALSSVTDIHVVCGVLKDFLRGLKEPLEEGTASPLTLLPGAATDIPDDAARDTALRHVVSKLPPANRDTLAFLMLHLLKVSHSPDCKMDMLNLSRVFGPTLVGHSSANPTPLTIMEDTPQQRKVVACLLSLPPSFWRGFVETEQENLVPM
;
A
#
# COMPACT_ATOMS: atom_id res chain seq x y z
N ASP A 1 24.58 -7.83 25.10
CA ASP A 1 25.17 -9.08 24.57
C ASP A 1 26.01 -8.85 23.32
N PRO A 2 27.11 -9.59 23.13
CA PRO A 2 27.90 -9.51 21.92
C PRO A 2 27.09 -10.05 20.73
N VAL A 3 26.81 -9.19 19.74
CA VAL A 3 26.13 -9.63 18.52
C VAL A 3 27.11 -10.43 17.66
N PRO A 4 26.80 -11.68 17.27
CA PRO A 4 27.69 -12.48 16.46
C PRO A 4 27.93 -11.84 15.07
N PRO A 5 29.15 -11.98 14.51
CA PRO A 5 29.44 -11.48 13.17
C PRO A 5 28.64 -12.25 12.11
N LEU A 6 28.06 -11.52 11.16
CA LEU A 6 27.25 -12.05 10.06
C LEU A 6 27.97 -11.91 8.74
N GLN A 7 27.72 -12.82 7.80
CA GLN A 7 28.22 -12.70 6.43
C GLN A 7 27.32 -11.76 5.62
N VAL A 8 27.94 -10.79 4.95
CA VAL A 8 27.22 -9.80 4.14
C VAL A 8 26.88 -10.38 2.76
N ILE A 9 25.60 -10.64 2.54
CA ILE A 9 25.03 -11.14 1.28
C ILE A 9 24.79 -9.99 0.27
N ARG A 10 24.67 -8.74 0.74
CA ARG A 10 24.46 -7.55 -0.09
C ARG A 10 25.38 -6.40 0.35
N PRO A 11 26.15 -5.76 -0.55
CA PRO A 11 27.09 -4.69 -0.16
C PRO A 11 26.37 -3.47 0.43
N GLU A 12 26.57 -3.23 1.72
CA GLU A 12 26.01 -2.09 2.46
C GLU A 12 27.14 -1.22 3.05
N PRO A 13 26.95 0.10 3.19
CA PRO A 13 27.98 1.00 3.71
C PRO A 13 28.16 0.82 5.23
N CYS A 14 29.41 0.80 5.68
CA CYS A 14 29.76 0.85 7.09
C CYS A 14 29.36 2.20 7.70
N CYS A 15 28.64 2.19 8.82
CA CYS A 15 28.17 3.41 9.47
C CYS A 15 29.28 4.32 10.03
N VAL A 16 30.47 3.77 10.29
CA VAL A 16 31.61 4.51 10.87
C VAL A 16 32.50 5.11 9.79
N CYS A 17 32.92 4.30 8.81
CA CYS A 17 33.92 4.70 7.82
C CYS A 17 33.33 5.04 6.44
N GLY A 18 32.01 4.93 6.26
CA GLY A 18 31.29 5.19 5.00
C GLY A 18 31.60 4.24 3.85
N SER A 19 32.65 3.41 3.98
CA SER A 19 33.08 2.47 2.94
C SER A 19 32.16 1.26 2.86
N ARG A 20 31.93 0.74 1.65
CA ARG A 20 31.09 -0.45 1.40
C ARG A 20 31.74 -1.72 1.97
N ILE A 21 30.96 -2.48 2.72
CA ILE A 21 31.34 -3.83 3.13
C ILE A 21 31.15 -4.74 1.92
N ARG A 22 32.25 -5.36 1.46
CA ARG A 22 32.23 -6.19 0.25
C ARG A 22 31.44 -7.47 0.49
N PHE A 23 30.84 -7.99 -0.58
CA PHE A 23 30.15 -9.29 -0.59
C PHE A 23 31.03 -10.39 0.03
N GLY A 24 30.45 -11.22 0.89
CA GLY A 24 31.13 -12.34 1.55
C GLY A 24 32.07 -11.95 2.70
N LYS A 25 32.20 -10.67 3.04
CA LYS A 25 32.95 -10.23 4.23
C LYS A 25 32.07 -10.26 5.48
N THR A 26 32.69 -10.54 6.61
CA THR A 26 32.06 -10.51 7.93
C THR A 26 31.84 -9.09 8.41
N ALA A 27 30.65 -8.82 8.92
CA ALA A 27 30.24 -7.55 9.49
C ALA A 27 29.54 -7.76 10.83
N ILE A 28 29.48 -6.70 11.63
CA ILE A 28 28.71 -6.68 12.87
C ILE A 28 27.45 -5.88 12.57
N LYS A 29 26.27 -6.45 12.88
CA LYS A 29 24.98 -5.80 12.74
C LYS A 29 24.37 -5.64 14.11
N CYS A 30 23.97 -4.44 14.52
CA CYS A 30 23.30 -4.28 15.82
C CYS A 30 21.90 -4.91 15.78
N SER A 31 21.52 -5.71 16.78
CA SER A 31 20.17 -6.28 16.85
C SER A 31 19.09 -5.23 17.11
N GLN A 32 19.42 -4.16 17.85
CA GLN A 32 18.47 -3.11 18.21
C GLN A 32 18.34 -2.03 17.13
N CYS A 33 19.44 -1.44 16.67
CA CYS A 33 19.39 -0.32 15.70
C CYS A 33 19.73 -0.74 14.25
N GLN A 34 20.01 -2.02 14.00
CA GLN A 34 20.32 -2.59 12.67
C GLN A 34 21.53 -1.95 11.96
N LEU A 35 22.31 -1.10 12.64
CA LEU A 35 23.55 -0.52 12.10
C LEU A 35 24.53 -1.61 11.72
N LEU A 36 25.08 -1.51 10.51
CA LEU A 36 26.07 -2.42 9.96
C LEU A 36 27.47 -1.76 9.97
N LEU A 37 28.45 -2.47 10.53
CA LEU A 37 29.82 -2.01 10.62
C LEU A 37 30.82 -3.12 10.25
N HIS A 38 32.00 -2.72 9.77
CA HIS A 38 33.12 -3.64 9.68
C HIS A 38 33.51 -4.12 11.07
N THR A 39 33.98 -5.37 11.19
CA THR A 39 34.53 -5.90 12.46
C THR A 39 35.59 -4.99 13.08
N LYS A 40 36.46 -4.39 12.25
CA LYS A 40 37.48 -3.42 12.63
C LYS A 40 36.98 -2.03 13.04
N CYS A 41 35.75 -1.67 12.68
CA CYS A 41 35.15 -0.37 13.02
C CYS A 41 34.36 -0.40 14.34
N ARG A 42 34.37 -1.53 15.06
CA ARG A 42 33.65 -1.74 16.32
C ARG A 42 34.03 -0.71 17.39
N GLU A 43 35.32 -0.50 17.60
CA GLU A 43 35.85 0.38 18.66
C GLU A 43 35.61 1.87 18.37
N GLN A 44 35.21 2.22 17.15
CA GLN A 44 34.92 3.59 16.70
C GLN A 44 33.41 3.86 16.61
N CYS A 45 32.58 2.92 17.07
CA CYS A 45 31.13 3.08 17.08
C CYS A 45 30.72 4.04 18.21
N PRO A 46 29.82 5.01 17.96
CA PRO A 46 29.23 5.81 19.03
C PRO A 46 28.59 4.91 20.09
N THR A 47 28.82 5.22 21.37
CA THR A 47 28.42 4.41 22.53
C THR A 47 26.91 4.38 22.75
N LEU A 48 26.18 5.35 22.21
CA LEU A 48 24.73 5.45 22.31
C LEU A 48 24.07 4.69 21.15
N CYS A 49 23.54 3.51 21.47
CA CYS A 49 22.54 2.85 20.64
C CYS A 49 21.26 3.68 20.67
N THR A 50 21.21 4.73 19.84
CA THR A 50 19.95 5.41 19.58
C THR A 50 19.21 4.55 18.58
N PRO A 51 17.98 4.08 18.85
CA PRO A 51 17.15 3.51 17.80
C PRO A 51 16.99 4.60 16.74
N ARG A 52 17.82 4.54 15.69
CA ARG A 52 17.51 5.27 14.47
C ARG A 52 16.15 4.73 14.06
N PRO A 53 15.15 5.58 13.75
CA PRO A 53 13.96 5.09 13.09
C PRO A 53 14.48 4.23 11.95
N HIS A 54 14.11 2.95 11.96
CA HIS A 54 14.59 2.02 10.96
C HIS A 54 14.38 2.72 9.63
N HIS A 55 15.46 3.12 8.96
CA HIS A 55 15.37 3.52 7.57
C HIS A 55 15.15 2.21 6.81
N HIS A 56 13.96 1.63 6.99
CA HIS A 56 13.38 0.69 6.07
C HIS A 56 13.12 1.52 4.84
N ALA A 57 14.15 1.77 4.03
CA ALA A 57 13.95 2.06 2.63
C ALA A 57 13.04 0.91 2.16
N TRP A 58 11.78 1.22 1.88
CA TRP A 58 10.82 0.20 1.51
C TRP A 58 11.40 -0.57 0.33
N PRO A 59 11.11 -1.87 0.25
CA PRO A 59 11.53 -2.63 -0.91
C PRO A 59 10.95 -1.94 -2.16
N ARG A 60 11.68 -1.99 -3.28
CA ARG A 60 11.20 -1.38 -4.52
C ARG A 60 9.93 -2.05 -5.04
N GLU A 61 9.79 -3.33 -4.71
CA GLU A 61 8.68 -4.22 -5.02
C GLU A 61 8.52 -5.18 -3.85
N GLY A 62 7.29 -5.50 -3.46
CA GLY A 62 6.99 -6.36 -2.33
C GLY A 62 5.49 -6.56 -2.18
N VAL A 63 5.09 -7.40 -1.24
CA VAL A 63 3.68 -7.56 -0.87
C VAL A 63 3.25 -6.37 -0.01
N LEU A 64 1.95 -6.12 0.09
CA LEU A 64 1.42 -4.97 0.85
C LEU A 64 1.89 -4.94 2.31
N ALA A 65 2.02 -6.12 2.93
CA ALA A 65 2.51 -6.26 4.31
C ALA A 65 3.94 -5.71 4.50
N ASP A 66 4.78 -5.71 3.46
CA ASP A 66 6.15 -5.17 3.53
C ASP A 66 6.18 -3.64 3.69
N PHE A 67 5.06 -2.97 3.35
CA PHE A 67 4.93 -1.51 3.39
C PHE A 67 4.04 -1.03 4.55
N ALA A 68 3.34 -1.95 5.23
CA ALA A 68 2.43 -1.62 6.32
C ALA A 68 3.19 -1.28 7.62
N PRO A 69 2.64 -0.41 8.49
CA PRO A 69 3.18 -0.16 9.81
C PRO A 69 3.05 -1.41 10.70
N SER A 70 3.77 -1.45 11.82
CA SER A 70 3.71 -2.57 12.78
C SER A 70 2.48 -2.54 13.69
N THR A 71 1.74 -1.43 13.71
CA THR A 71 0.54 -1.24 14.54
C THR A 71 -0.67 -0.92 13.67
N PRO A 72 -1.87 -1.44 14.00
CA PRO A 72 -3.10 -1.08 13.29
C PRO A 72 -3.42 0.42 13.32
N PRO A 73 -4.16 0.93 12.32
CA PRO A 73 -4.57 0.22 11.11
C PRO A 73 -3.37 -0.06 10.19
N LEU A 74 -3.31 -1.26 9.61
CA LEU A 74 -2.14 -1.75 8.85
C LEU A 74 -2.11 -1.23 7.41
N VAL A 75 -2.21 0.09 7.27
CA VAL A 75 -2.25 0.81 5.99
C VAL A 75 -0.89 1.46 5.73
N PRO A 76 -0.23 1.19 4.58
CA PRO A 76 1.05 1.83 4.26
C PRO A 76 0.96 3.36 4.30
N THR A 77 1.96 4.01 4.91
CA THR A 77 1.99 5.48 5.05
C THR A 77 1.91 6.21 3.71
N LEU A 78 2.40 5.60 2.62
CA LEU A 78 2.28 6.12 1.26
C LEU A 78 0.81 6.24 0.83
N VAL A 79 0.03 5.19 1.10
CA VAL A 79 -1.40 5.16 0.78
C VAL A 79 -2.12 6.23 1.60
N VAL A 80 -1.82 6.31 2.90
CA VAL A 80 -2.40 7.34 3.80
C VAL A 80 -2.10 8.74 3.30
N GLN A 81 -0.86 9.05 2.95
CA GLN A 81 -0.49 10.38 2.45
C GLN A 81 -1.14 10.72 1.11
N CYS A 82 -1.14 9.79 0.15
CA CYS A 82 -1.77 10.04 -1.14
C CYS A 82 -3.28 10.29 -0.98
N VAL A 83 -3.97 9.48 -0.18
CA VAL A 83 -5.40 9.65 0.10
C VAL A 83 -5.67 10.96 0.83
N THR A 84 -4.90 11.26 1.88
CA THR A 84 -5.05 12.51 2.65
C THR A 84 -4.87 13.73 1.76
N GLU A 85 -3.87 13.72 0.89
CA GLU A 85 -3.62 14.82 -0.06
C GLU A 85 -4.78 14.97 -1.07
N VAL A 86 -5.29 13.86 -1.62
CA VAL A 86 -6.45 13.87 -2.53
C VAL A 86 -7.71 14.36 -1.82
N GLU A 87 -7.96 13.97 -0.58
CA GLU A 87 -9.11 14.47 0.18
C GLU A 87 -8.98 15.95 0.56
N THR A 88 -7.76 16.41 0.83
CA THR A 88 -7.50 17.79 1.27
C THR A 88 -7.77 18.81 0.17
N ARG A 89 -7.38 18.53 -1.07
CA ARG A 89 -7.46 19.51 -2.17
C ARG A 89 -7.99 18.97 -3.50
N GLY A 90 -8.21 17.67 -3.61
CA GLY A 90 -8.61 17.02 -4.86
C GLY A 90 -10.11 16.89 -5.03
N LEU A 91 -10.91 16.95 -3.96
CA LEU A 91 -12.35 16.65 -4.04
C LEU A 91 -13.17 17.64 -4.88
N THR A 92 -12.59 18.78 -5.27
CA THR A 92 -13.19 19.75 -6.21
C THR A 92 -12.72 19.57 -7.66
N GLU A 93 -11.80 18.63 -7.92
CA GLU A 93 -11.20 18.42 -9.24
C GLU A 93 -11.98 17.38 -10.04
N THR A 94 -12.36 17.75 -11.27
CA THR A 94 -13.11 16.84 -12.15
C THR A 94 -12.25 15.65 -12.59
N GLY A 95 -12.82 14.45 -12.52
CA GLY A 95 -12.22 13.25 -13.06
C GLY A 95 -11.08 12.68 -12.23
N LEU A 96 -11.09 12.88 -10.90
CA LEU A 96 -10.16 12.21 -9.98
C LEU A 96 -10.01 10.72 -10.32
N TYR A 97 -8.78 10.23 -10.28
CA TYR A 97 -8.36 8.88 -10.69
C TYR A 97 -8.58 8.51 -12.16
N ARG A 98 -9.50 9.13 -12.90
CA ARG A 98 -9.69 8.89 -14.34
C ARG A 98 -8.68 9.67 -15.19
N VAL A 99 -8.50 10.95 -14.91
CA VAL A 99 -7.54 11.80 -15.64
C VAL A 99 -6.12 11.38 -15.24
N PRO A 100 -5.23 11.11 -16.22
CA PRO A 100 -3.85 10.76 -15.93
C PRO A 100 -3.03 12.02 -15.59
N GLY A 101 -2.27 11.97 -14.50
CA GLY A 101 -1.19 12.93 -14.27
C GLY A 101 0.04 12.63 -15.12
N ALA A 102 0.99 13.56 -15.15
CA ALA A 102 2.23 13.39 -15.91
C ALA A 102 3.04 12.16 -15.45
N GLU A 103 3.19 11.16 -16.33
CA GLU A 103 3.78 9.86 -15.98
C GLU A 103 5.19 9.94 -15.38
N GLN A 104 6.02 10.86 -15.88
CA GLN A 104 7.38 11.03 -15.35
C GLN A 104 7.35 11.47 -13.89
N GLN A 105 6.46 12.40 -13.56
CA GLN A 105 6.26 12.86 -12.19
C GLN A 105 5.69 11.75 -11.31
N VAL A 106 4.74 10.96 -11.81
CA VAL A 106 4.19 9.79 -11.09
C VAL A 106 5.32 8.82 -10.71
N ARG A 107 6.16 8.44 -11.67
CA ARG A 107 7.29 7.51 -11.44
C ARG A 107 8.34 8.09 -10.49
N GLU A 108 8.63 9.38 -10.63
CA GLU A 108 9.58 10.09 -9.76
C GLU A 108 9.08 10.15 -8.32
N TRP A 109 7.83 10.57 -8.11
CA TRP A 109 7.23 10.71 -6.79
C TRP A 109 7.07 9.37 -6.09
N LYS A 110 6.58 8.33 -6.78
CA LYS A 110 6.55 6.98 -6.22
C LYS A 110 7.94 6.56 -5.73
N ARG A 111 8.97 6.74 -6.57
CA ARG A 111 10.36 6.40 -6.20
C ARG A 111 10.85 7.21 -4.99
N LYS A 112 10.51 8.50 -4.93
CA LYS A 112 10.89 9.40 -3.83
C LYS A 112 10.25 8.96 -2.51
N LEU A 113 8.96 8.64 -2.53
CA LEU A 113 8.22 8.13 -1.37
C LEU A 113 8.78 6.78 -0.90
N LEU A 114 9.01 5.84 -1.83
CA LEU A 114 9.55 4.52 -1.49
C LEU A 114 10.97 4.58 -0.87
N ARG A 115 11.79 5.54 -1.29
CA ARG A 115 13.16 5.70 -0.77
C ARG A 115 13.25 6.45 0.55
N ALA A 116 12.24 7.25 0.91
CA ALA A 116 12.30 8.06 2.11
C ALA A 116 12.37 7.19 3.38
N GLY A 117 11.74 6.00 3.36
CA GLY A 117 11.89 4.96 4.40
C GLY A 117 11.71 5.46 5.83
N GLY A 118 10.87 6.50 6.01
CA GLY A 118 10.80 7.36 7.19
C GLY A 118 9.85 8.52 6.94
N VAL A 119 10.25 9.76 7.27
CA VAL A 119 9.46 10.96 6.97
C VAL A 119 9.31 11.12 5.46
N LEU A 120 8.12 10.80 4.96
CA LEU A 120 7.81 10.92 3.55
C LEU A 120 7.78 12.39 3.13
N PRO A 121 8.30 12.74 1.94
CA PRO A 121 8.23 14.09 1.41
C PRO A 121 6.77 14.56 1.28
N ALA A 122 6.51 15.83 1.59
CA ALA A 122 5.18 16.40 1.50
C ALA A 122 4.67 16.43 0.05
N LEU A 123 3.54 15.75 -0.18
CA LEU A 123 2.85 15.71 -1.47
C LEU A 123 2.19 17.04 -1.85
N SER A 124 2.06 17.97 -0.90
CA SER A 124 1.63 19.35 -1.13
C SER A 124 2.50 20.11 -2.13
N SER A 125 3.74 19.67 -2.34
CA SER A 125 4.64 20.24 -3.37
C SER A 125 4.32 19.74 -4.80
N VAL A 126 3.40 18.78 -4.96
CA VAL A 126 2.94 18.30 -6.26
C VAL A 126 1.75 19.14 -6.70
N THR A 127 1.92 20.04 -7.65
CA THR A 127 0.84 20.93 -8.09
C THR A 127 -0.37 20.17 -8.65
N ASP A 128 -0.13 19.23 -9.58
CA ASP A 128 -1.20 18.44 -10.21
C ASP A 128 -1.66 17.28 -9.30
N ILE A 129 -2.92 17.31 -8.86
CA ILE A 129 -3.46 16.24 -8.02
C ILE A 129 -3.56 14.91 -8.76
N HIS A 130 -3.71 14.92 -10.09
CA HIS A 130 -3.78 13.70 -10.89
C HIS A 130 -2.46 12.94 -10.89
N VAL A 131 -1.33 13.61 -10.61
CA VAL A 131 -0.05 12.95 -10.33
C VAL A 131 -0.14 12.16 -9.03
N VAL A 132 -0.71 12.72 -7.95
CA VAL A 132 -0.90 12.02 -6.68
C VAL A 132 -1.84 10.82 -6.84
N CYS A 133 -2.95 10.99 -7.56
CA CYS A 133 -3.84 9.88 -7.95
C CYS A 133 -3.07 8.79 -8.72
N GLY A 134 -2.21 9.21 -9.64
CA GLY A 134 -1.34 8.32 -10.43
C GLY A 134 -0.36 7.55 -9.55
N VAL A 135 0.27 8.20 -8.57
CA VAL A 135 1.20 7.57 -7.62
C VAL A 135 0.50 6.50 -6.81
N LEU A 136 -0.70 6.78 -6.28
CA LEU A 136 -1.47 5.80 -5.53
C LEU A 136 -1.80 4.57 -6.40
N LYS A 137 -2.34 4.79 -7.61
CA LYS A 137 -2.67 3.69 -8.52
C LYS A 137 -1.44 2.88 -8.94
N ASP A 138 -0.32 3.56 -9.21
CA ASP A 138 0.91 2.89 -9.61
C ASP A 138 1.58 2.13 -8.45
N PHE A 139 1.44 2.60 -7.22
CA PHE A 139 1.86 1.85 -6.04
C PHE A 139 1.04 0.57 -5.90
N LEU A 140 -0.29 0.65 -5.89
CA LEU A 140 -1.19 -0.50 -5.72
C LEU A 140 -1.00 -1.55 -6.82
N ARG A 141 -0.91 -1.13 -8.09
CA ARG A 141 -0.65 -2.03 -9.22
C ARG A 141 0.73 -2.69 -9.18
N GLY A 142 1.70 -2.06 -8.52
CA GLY A 142 3.09 -2.54 -8.44
C GLY A 142 3.37 -3.48 -7.28
N LEU A 143 2.37 -3.81 -6.45
CA LEU A 143 2.51 -4.77 -5.36
C LEU A 143 2.67 -6.18 -5.91
N LYS A 144 3.57 -6.96 -5.31
CA LYS A 144 3.70 -8.39 -5.56
C LYS A 144 2.61 -9.15 -4.81
N GLU A 145 2.27 -10.31 -5.34
CA GLU A 145 1.34 -11.23 -4.70
C GLU A 145 2.10 -12.17 -3.74
N PRO A 146 1.48 -12.57 -2.62
CA PRO A 146 2.00 -13.68 -1.82
C PRO A 146 2.03 -14.95 -2.70
N LEU A 147 3.19 -15.61 -2.78
CA LEU A 147 3.47 -16.76 -3.66
C LEU A 147 2.78 -18.07 -3.23
N GLU A 148 1.64 -18.01 -2.55
CA GLU A 148 0.80 -19.19 -2.34
C GLU A 148 -0.17 -19.30 -3.53
N GLU A 149 0.34 -19.95 -4.59
CA GLU A 149 -0.38 -20.55 -5.71
C GLU A 149 -1.50 -19.71 -6.37
N GLY A 150 -1.11 -18.89 -7.34
CA GLY A 150 -1.95 -18.58 -8.51
C GLY A 150 -3.04 -17.51 -8.34
N THR A 151 -3.03 -16.73 -7.25
CA THR A 151 -4.03 -15.67 -7.04
C THR A 151 -3.49 -14.29 -7.39
N ALA A 152 -3.92 -13.79 -8.54
CA ALA A 152 -3.56 -12.47 -9.03
C ALA A 152 -4.14 -11.35 -8.17
N SER A 153 -3.36 -10.41 -7.66
CA SER A 153 -3.65 -9.25 -6.78
C SER A 153 -4.05 -9.52 -5.31
N PRO A 154 -3.60 -8.66 -4.36
CA PRO A 154 -3.95 -8.73 -2.93
C PRO A 154 -5.45 -8.76 -2.57
N LEU A 155 -6.36 -8.43 -3.49
CA LEU A 155 -7.81 -8.34 -3.25
C LEU A 155 -8.64 -9.38 -4.02
N THR A 156 -8.00 -10.23 -4.80
CA THR A 156 -8.67 -11.22 -5.69
C THR A 156 -9.00 -12.52 -4.97
N LEU A 157 -8.71 -12.55 -3.68
CA LEU A 157 -9.37 -13.47 -2.78
C LEU A 157 -10.90 -13.27 -2.75
N LEU A 158 -11.45 -12.20 -3.35
CA LEU A 158 -12.87 -12.08 -3.70
C LEU A 158 -13.15 -12.96 -4.93
N PRO A 159 -13.61 -14.21 -4.75
CA PRO A 159 -13.89 -15.06 -5.89
C PRO A 159 -15.08 -14.43 -6.62
N GLY A 160 -15.06 -14.41 -7.95
CA GLY A 160 -16.20 -13.95 -8.74
C GLY A 160 -17.53 -14.59 -8.30
N ALA A 161 -17.46 -15.82 -7.78
CA ALA A 161 -18.55 -16.53 -7.15
C ALA A 161 -19.35 -15.71 -6.12
N ALA A 162 -18.70 -14.90 -5.26
CA ALA A 162 -19.43 -14.06 -4.31
C ALA A 162 -20.23 -12.97 -5.02
N THR A 163 -19.64 -12.35 -6.06
CA THR A 163 -20.32 -11.30 -6.84
C THR A 163 -21.39 -11.83 -7.80
N ASP A 164 -21.34 -13.12 -8.14
CA ASP A 164 -22.30 -13.78 -9.02
C ASP A 164 -23.57 -14.23 -8.30
N ILE A 165 -23.63 -14.07 -6.97
CA ILE A 165 -24.83 -14.29 -6.19
C ILE A 165 -25.90 -13.26 -6.65
N PRO A 166 -27.06 -13.74 -7.17
CA PRO A 166 -28.11 -12.84 -7.66
C PRO A 166 -28.80 -12.05 -6.56
N ASP A 167 -28.95 -12.66 -5.38
CA ASP A 167 -29.55 -12.01 -4.22
C ASP A 167 -28.57 -11.03 -3.57
N ASP A 168 -28.99 -9.77 -3.47
CA ASP A 168 -28.14 -8.68 -2.99
C ASP A 168 -27.71 -8.88 -1.52
N ALA A 169 -28.61 -9.36 -0.66
CA ALA A 169 -28.31 -9.55 0.76
C ALA A 169 -27.32 -10.72 0.98
N ALA A 170 -27.50 -11.82 0.26
CA ALA A 170 -26.59 -12.97 0.27
C ALA A 170 -25.22 -12.60 -0.33
N ARG A 171 -25.21 -11.82 -1.42
CA ARG A 171 -23.97 -11.27 -2.01
C ARG A 171 -23.22 -10.41 -1.01
N ASP A 172 -23.90 -9.46 -0.36
CA ASP A 172 -23.31 -8.60 0.66
C ASP A 172 -22.73 -9.40 1.82
N THR A 173 -23.48 -10.42 2.29
CA THR A 173 -23.03 -11.32 3.35
C THR A 173 -21.77 -12.09 2.95
N ALA A 174 -21.76 -12.65 1.74
CA ALA A 174 -20.61 -13.38 1.21
C ALA A 174 -19.39 -12.46 1.04
N LEU A 175 -19.57 -11.26 0.50
CA LEU A 175 -18.49 -10.28 0.33
C LEU A 175 -17.88 -9.87 1.68
N ARG A 176 -18.71 -9.57 2.69
CA ARG A 176 -18.23 -9.26 4.04
C ARG A 176 -17.44 -10.42 4.65
N HIS A 177 -17.92 -11.65 4.45
CA HIS A 177 -17.22 -12.85 4.91
C HIS A 177 -15.84 -12.94 4.27
N VAL A 178 -15.75 -12.80 2.94
CA VAL A 178 -14.46 -12.86 2.24
C VAL A 178 -13.52 -11.73 2.68
N VAL A 179 -14.01 -10.49 2.77
CA VAL A 179 -13.21 -9.35 3.23
C VAL A 179 -12.65 -9.61 4.63
N SER A 180 -13.43 -10.21 5.54
CA SER A 180 -12.98 -10.54 6.90
C SER A 180 -11.84 -11.57 6.95
N LYS A 181 -11.66 -12.35 5.88
CA LYS A 181 -10.61 -13.39 5.75
C LYS A 181 -9.36 -12.90 5.03
N LEU A 182 -9.36 -11.68 4.48
CA LEU A 182 -8.18 -11.09 3.86
C LEU A 182 -7.04 -10.96 4.87
N PRO A 183 -5.77 -11.04 4.43
CA PRO A 183 -4.63 -10.68 5.26
C PRO A 183 -4.82 -9.28 5.88
N PRO A 184 -4.45 -9.06 7.15
CA PRO A 184 -4.77 -7.82 7.86
C PRO A 184 -4.36 -6.54 7.13
N ALA A 185 -3.14 -6.48 6.57
CA ALA A 185 -2.68 -5.33 5.78
C ALA A 185 -3.55 -5.08 4.53
N ASN A 186 -3.99 -6.14 3.85
CA ASN A 186 -4.85 -6.08 2.66
C ASN A 186 -6.25 -5.59 3.03
N ARG A 187 -6.81 -6.13 4.11
CA ARG A 187 -8.13 -5.78 4.61
C ARG A 187 -8.19 -4.32 5.04
N ASP A 188 -7.26 -3.88 5.89
CA ASP A 188 -7.25 -2.53 6.44
C ASP A 188 -7.00 -1.50 5.32
N THR A 189 -6.09 -1.81 4.39
CA THR A 189 -5.84 -0.95 3.21
C THR A 189 -7.04 -0.91 2.28
N LEU A 190 -7.72 -2.03 2.03
CA LEU A 190 -8.95 -2.05 1.25
C LEU A 190 -10.02 -1.19 1.91
N ALA A 191 -10.23 -1.35 3.21
CA ALA A 191 -11.21 -0.57 3.96
C ALA A 191 -10.95 0.93 3.88
N PHE A 192 -9.69 1.32 4.06
CA PHE A 192 -9.26 2.71 3.93
C PHE A 192 -9.52 3.27 2.52
N LEU A 193 -9.21 2.48 1.48
CA LEU A 193 -9.48 2.86 0.09
C LEU A 193 -10.97 2.95 -0.22
N MET A 194 -11.80 2.00 0.24
CA MET A 194 -13.25 2.02 -0.02
C MET A 194 -13.92 3.26 0.60
N LEU A 195 -13.54 3.60 1.84
CA LEU A 195 -14.02 4.83 2.49
C LEU A 195 -13.62 6.08 1.70
N HIS A 196 -12.38 6.14 1.23
CA HIS A 196 -11.91 7.25 0.41
C HIS A 196 -12.67 7.36 -0.92
N LEU A 197 -12.80 6.25 -1.66
CA LEU A 197 -13.48 6.24 -2.95
C LEU A 197 -14.97 6.58 -2.82
N LEU A 198 -15.61 6.19 -1.71
CA LEU A 198 -16.97 6.61 -1.40
C LEU A 198 -17.06 8.13 -1.19
N LYS A 199 -16.09 8.77 -0.53
CA LYS A 199 -16.06 10.25 -0.43
C LYS A 199 -15.93 10.89 -1.81
N VAL A 200 -15.03 10.35 -2.66
CA VAL A 200 -14.87 10.83 -4.04
C VAL A 200 -16.17 10.69 -4.83
N SER A 201 -16.89 9.57 -4.68
CA SER A 201 -18.15 9.34 -5.40
C SER A 201 -19.30 10.24 -4.96
N HIS A 202 -19.28 10.71 -3.71
CA HIS A 202 -20.27 11.65 -3.20
C HIS A 202 -19.92 13.11 -3.49
N SER A 203 -18.70 13.42 -3.96
CA SER A 203 -18.36 14.77 -4.39
C SER A 203 -18.99 15.07 -5.76
N PRO A 204 -19.87 16.08 -5.87
CA PRO A 204 -20.49 16.43 -7.14
C PRO A 204 -19.48 16.99 -8.16
N ASP A 205 -18.43 17.68 -7.70
CA ASP A 205 -17.42 18.32 -8.55
C ASP A 205 -16.48 17.31 -9.21
N CYS A 206 -16.23 16.19 -8.52
CA CYS A 206 -15.40 15.10 -9.03
C CYS A 206 -15.97 14.47 -10.30
N LYS A 207 -17.31 14.41 -10.47
CA LYS A 207 -18.00 13.71 -11.57
C LYS A 207 -17.57 12.24 -11.72
N MET A 208 -17.22 11.58 -10.61
CA MET A 208 -16.72 10.21 -10.56
C MET A 208 -17.60 9.35 -9.66
N ASP A 209 -18.74 8.90 -10.17
CA ASP A 209 -19.62 7.95 -9.48
C ASP A 209 -18.94 6.59 -9.20
N MET A 210 -19.60 5.75 -8.38
CA MET A 210 -19.08 4.42 -8.05
C MET A 210 -18.80 3.58 -9.30
N LEU A 211 -19.61 3.68 -10.35
CA LEU A 211 -19.42 2.93 -11.60
C LEU A 211 -18.14 3.35 -12.33
N ASN A 212 -17.86 4.65 -12.42
CA ASN A 212 -16.66 5.20 -13.02
C ASN A 212 -15.41 4.86 -12.19
N LEU A 213 -15.50 4.93 -10.86
CA LEU A 213 -14.42 4.51 -9.98
C LEU A 213 -14.13 3.01 -10.12
N SER A 214 -15.15 2.16 -10.19
CA SER A 214 -14.98 0.72 -10.42
C SER A 214 -14.31 0.39 -11.75
N ARG A 215 -14.55 1.18 -12.80
CA ARG A 215 -13.84 1.06 -14.09
C ARG A 215 -12.35 1.37 -13.96
N VAL A 216 -11.99 2.35 -13.15
CA VAL A 216 -10.60 2.76 -12.96
C VAL A 216 -9.87 1.81 -12.01
N PHE A 217 -10.50 1.42 -10.91
CA PHE A 217 -9.88 0.62 -9.86
C PHE A 217 -10.02 -0.88 -10.06
N GLY A 218 -10.92 -1.37 -10.91
CA GLY A 218 -11.06 -2.80 -11.23
C GLY A 218 -9.70 -3.46 -11.53
N PRO A 219 -8.99 -3.05 -12.60
CA PRO A 219 -7.68 -3.62 -12.94
C PRO A 219 -6.61 -3.35 -11.87
N THR A 220 -6.73 -2.24 -11.13
CA THR A 220 -5.72 -1.83 -10.13
C THR A 220 -5.81 -2.63 -8.83
N LEU A 221 -7.03 -3.00 -8.42
CA LEU A 221 -7.31 -3.67 -7.16
C LEU A 221 -7.47 -5.19 -7.35
N VAL A 222 -8.05 -5.63 -8.46
CA VAL A 222 -8.31 -7.05 -8.72
C VAL A 222 -7.20 -7.68 -9.59
N GLY A 223 -6.50 -6.90 -10.42
CA GLY A 223 -5.48 -7.49 -11.29
C GLY A 223 -6.06 -8.53 -12.27
N HIS A 224 -5.18 -9.23 -12.99
CA HIS A 224 -5.55 -10.18 -14.05
C HIS A 224 -5.11 -11.58 -13.70
N SER A 225 -5.82 -12.61 -14.13
CA SER A 225 -5.52 -14.02 -13.79
C SER A 225 -4.11 -14.51 -14.18
N SER A 226 -3.31 -13.71 -14.89
CA SER A 226 -1.89 -13.97 -15.11
C SER A 226 -1.05 -12.70 -14.98
N ALA A 227 0.23 -12.86 -14.64
CA ALA A 227 1.19 -11.76 -14.52
C ALA A 227 1.45 -11.02 -15.84
N ASN A 228 1.23 -11.70 -16.98
CA ASN A 228 1.35 -11.13 -18.32
C ASN A 228 0.09 -11.49 -19.12
N PRO A 229 -1.04 -10.83 -18.85
CA PRO A 229 -2.31 -11.16 -19.47
C PRO A 229 -2.28 -10.78 -20.94
N THR A 230 -2.80 -11.68 -21.79
CA THR A 230 -2.97 -11.36 -23.21
C THR A 230 -4.08 -10.32 -23.38
N PRO A 231 -4.14 -9.59 -24.51
CA PRO A 231 -5.25 -8.67 -24.77
C PRO A 231 -6.63 -9.32 -24.62
N LEU A 232 -6.77 -10.60 -24.98
CA LEU A 232 -8.00 -11.37 -24.81
C LEU A 232 -8.33 -11.58 -23.33
N THR A 233 -7.36 -12.04 -22.54
CA THR A 233 -7.51 -12.21 -21.08
C THR A 233 -7.89 -10.89 -20.40
N ILE A 234 -7.26 -9.77 -20.80
CA ILE A 234 -7.62 -8.45 -20.29
C ILE A 234 -9.07 -8.12 -20.59
N MET A 235 -9.53 -8.38 -21.83
CA MET A 235 -10.91 -8.13 -22.23
C MET A 235 -11.91 -9.00 -21.46
N GLU A 236 -11.57 -10.26 -21.19
CA GLU A 236 -12.40 -11.22 -20.45
C GLU A 236 -12.48 -10.89 -18.95
N ASP A 237 -11.36 -10.49 -18.33
CA ASP A 237 -11.31 -10.18 -16.89
C ASP A 237 -11.99 -8.84 -16.57
N THR A 238 -11.90 -7.87 -17.48
CA THR A 238 -12.29 -6.47 -17.24
C THR A 238 -13.72 -6.30 -16.70
N PRO A 239 -14.77 -6.94 -17.26
CA PRO A 239 -16.13 -6.87 -16.72
C PRO A 239 -16.21 -7.35 -15.26
N GLN A 240 -15.53 -8.45 -14.96
CA GLN A 240 -15.56 -9.04 -13.63
C GLN A 240 -14.83 -8.18 -12.61
N GLN A 241 -13.65 -7.64 -12.95
CA GLN A 241 -12.90 -6.72 -12.11
C GLN A 241 -13.74 -5.49 -11.72
N ARG A 242 -14.46 -4.92 -12.70
CA ARG A 242 -15.37 -3.79 -12.49
C ARG A 242 -16.50 -4.15 -11.54
N LYS A 243 -17.11 -5.33 -11.73
CA LYS A 243 -18.20 -5.83 -10.91
C LYS A 243 -17.77 -6.00 -9.45
N VAL A 244 -16.60 -6.60 -9.20
CA VAL A 244 -16.04 -6.76 -7.86
C VAL A 244 -15.91 -5.42 -7.16
N VAL A 245 -15.27 -4.42 -7.77
CA VAL A 245 -15.09 -3.11 -7.13
C VAL A 245 -16.43 -2.40 -6.91
N ALA A 246 -17.39 -2.54 -7.83
CA ALA A 246 -18.73 -1.97 -7.64
C ALA A 246 -19.45 -2.58 -6.45
N CYS A 247 -19.38 -3.91 -6.28
CA CYS A 247 -19.97 -4.59 -5.12
C CYS A 247 -19.24 -4.26 -3.80
N LEU A 248 -17.94 -4.00 -3.83
CA LEU A 248 -17.22 -3.53 -2.64
C LEU A 248 -17.64 -2.11 -2.25
N LEU A 249 -17.80 -1.22 -3.22
CA LEU A 249 -18.29 0.14 -2.98
C LEU A 249 -19.76 0.16 -2.53
N SER A 250 -20.58 -0.84 -2.88
CA SER A 250 -21.96 -0.92 -2.39
C SER A 250 -22.07 -1.33 -0.92
N LEU A 251 -21.01 -1.89 -0.31
CA LEU A 251 -21.01 -2.19 1.12
C LEU A 251 -21.05 -0.89 1.95
N PRO A 252 -21.81 -0.84 3.06
CA PRO A 252 -22.02 0.38 3.81
C PRO A 252 -20.72 0.87 4.47
N PRO A 253 -20.50 2.19 4.57
CA PRO A 253 -19.31 2.76 5.20
C PRO A 253 -19.03 2.24 6.61
N SER A 254 -20.07 1.92 7.39
CA SER A 254 -19.94 1.38 8.75
C SER A 254 -19.19 0.05 8.79
N PHE A 255 -19.31 -0.78 7.75
CA PHE A 255 -18.55 -2.02 7.63
C PHE A 255 -17.05 -1.75 7.53
N TRP A 256 -16.68 -0.79 6.70
CA TRP A 256 -15.28 -0.45 6.44
C TRP A 256 -14.63 0.26 7.64
N ARG A 257 -15.36 1.15 8.31
CA ARG A 257 -14.88 1.86 9.51
C ARG A 257 -14.40 0.92 10.60
N GLY A 258 -15.09 -0.21 10.79
CA GLY A 258 -14.70 -1.23 11.79
C GLY A 258 -13.31 -1.83 11.61
N PHE A 259 -12.63 -1.60 10.48
CA PHE A 259 -11.24 -2.05 10.25
C PHE A 259 -10.20 -0.93 10.37
N VAL A 260 -10.60 0.34 10.30
CA VAL A 260 -9.66 1.48 10.23
C VAL A 260 -9.76 2.43 11.42
N GLU A 261 -10.91 2.50 12.07
CA GLU A 261 -11.11 3.26 13.30
C GLU A 261 -10.74 2.35 14.48
N THR A 262 -9.60 2.62 15.13
CA THR A 262 -9.33 2.06 16.46
C THR A 262 -10.40 2.61 17.41
N GLU A 263 -11.04 1.75 18.20
CA GLU A 263 -11.88 2.17 19.33
C GLU A 263 -11.04 2.99 20.34
N GLN A 264 -10.83 4.27 20.07
CA GLN A 264 -10.38 5.28 21.03
C GLN A 264 -11.61 6.03 21.56
N GLU A 265 -12.55 5.31 22.16
CA GLU A 265 -13.66 5.93 22.92
C GLU A 265 -13.84 5.37 24.34
N ASN A 266 -12.89 4.60 24.89
CA ASN A 266 -13.00 4.06 26.25
C ASN A 266 -11.84 4.43 27.20
N LEU A 267 -11.31 5.65 27.12
CA LEU A 267 -10.47 6.22 28.17
C LEU A 267 -10.78 7.72 28.37
N VAL A 268 -11.99 8.02 28.84
CA VAL A 268 -12.22 9.21 29.66
C VAL A 268 -12.41 8.72 31.09
N PRO A 269 -11.43 8.90 31.99
CA PRO A 269 -11.67 8.70 33.41
C PRO A 269 -12.59 9.83 33.90
N MET A 270 -13.78 9.48 34.40
CA MET A 270 -14.47 10.33 35.38
C MET A 270 -13.74 10.25 36.72
#